data_AF-A0A538U2S7-F1
#
_entry.id   AF-A0A538U2S7-F1
#
_cell.length_a   1.000
_cell.length_b   1.000
_cell.length_c   1.000
_cell.angle_alpha   90.00
_cell.angle_beta   90.00
_cell.angle_gamma   90.00
#
_symmetry.space_group_name_H-M   'P 1'
#
loop_
_entity.id
_entity.type
_entity.pdbx_description
1 polymer ?
#
loop_
_entity_poly.entity_id
_entity_poly.type
_entity_poly.pdbx_seq_one_letter_code
_entity_poly.pdbx_strand_id
1 'polypeptide(L)'
;MHVAARSPIRLAVLGLLALATLAPKARAAAPQPGPPLTIRRAPGPISIDGDLSDAGWQGIESDTTWYETNVGDNVPPQVKNEGYLAYDDRTRN
;
A
#
# COMPACT_ATOMS: atom_id res chain seq x y z
N MET A 1 -22.05 28.24 57.86
CA MET A 1 -22.28 27.80 56.47
C MET A 1 -21.08 28.25 55.64
N HIS A 2 -20.14 27.35 55.33
CA HIS A 2 -19.00 27.67 54.45
C HIS A 2 -19.21 26.98 53.10
N VAL A 3 -19.40 27.79 52.05
CA VAL A 3 -19.41 27.30 50.67
C VAL A 3 -17.95 27.04 50.29
N ALA A 4 -17.60 25.77 50.07
CA ALA A 4 -16.28 25.39 49.59
C ALA A 4 -16.03 26.02 48.22
N ALA A 5 -15.03 26.89 48.11
CA ALA A 5 -14.63 27.49 46.85
C ALA A 5 -14.23 26.38 45.87
N ARG A 6 -14.90 26.32 44.71
CA ARG A 6 -14.58 25.34 43.67
C ARG A 6 -13.18 25.63 43.14
N SER A 7 -12.24 24.73 43.40
CA SER A 7 -10.85 24.87 42.98
C SER A 7 -10.76 25.02 41.45
N PRO A 8 -10.16 26.10 40.92
CA PRO A 8 -10.10 26.38 39.48
C PRO A 8 -9.35 25.28 38.71
N ILE A 9 -8.47 24.55 39.38
CA ILE A 9 -7.70 23.42 38.84
C ILE A 9 -8.63 22.25 38.48
N ARG A 10 -9.67 21.98 39.28
CA ARG A 10 -10.62 20.89 39.00
C ARG A 10 -11.47 21.19 37.77
N LEU A 11 -11.84 22.45 37.57
CA LEU A 11 -12.58 22.89 36.38
C LEU A 11 -11.71 22.83 35.12
N ALA A 12 -10.44 23.21 35.22
CA ALA A 12 -9.48 23.10 34.12
C ALA A 12 -9.23 21.64 33.70
N VAL A 13 -9.06 20.73 34.67
CA VAL A 13 -8.87 19.29 34.40
C VAL A 13 -10.10 18.66 33.76
N LEU A 14 -11.30 18.98 34.26
CA LEU A 14 -12.56 18.52 33.66
C LEU A 14 -12.75 19.07 32.24
N GLY A 15 -12.37 20.32 32.00
CA GLY A 15 -12.36 20.91 30.66
C GLY A 15 -11.41 20.18 29.71
N LEU A 16 -10.20 19.88 30.16
CA LEU A 16 -9.20 19.16 29.35
C LEU A 16 -9.66 17.73 28.99
N LEU A 17 -10.26 17.03 29.97
CA LEU A 17 -10.84 15.68 29.76
C LEU A 17 -12.01 15.71 28.78
N ALA A 18 -12.88 16.73 28.84
CA ALA A 18 -13.98 16.90 27.89
C ALA A 18 -13.45 17.16 26.46
N LEU A 19 -12.39 17.96 26.30
CA LEU A 19 -11.77 18.20 25.00
C LEU A 19 -11.13 16.93 24.40
N ALA A 20 -10.54 16.07 25.23
CA ALA A 20 -9.93 14.82 24.76
C ALA A 20 -10.96 13.86 24.11
N THR A 21 -12.23 13.92 24.51
CA THR A 21 -13.31 13.10 23.92
C THR A 21 -13.82 13.61 22.57
N LEU A 22 -13.49 14.84 22.18
CA LEU A 22 -13.91 15.47 20.93
C LEU A 22 -12.89 15.27 19.80
N ALA A 23 -11.75 14.61 20.07
CA ALA A 23 -10.74 14.35 19.07
C ALA A 23 -11.26 13.36 18.00
N PRO A 24 -11.22 13.70 16.71
CA PRO A 24 -11.58 12.76 15.65
C PRO A 24 -10.62 11.58 15.66
N LYS A 25 -11.16 10.35 15.60
CA LYS A 25 -10.35 9.15 15.45
C LYS A 25 -9.75 9.12 14.05
N ALA A 26 -8.44 9.23 13.94
CA ALA A 26 -7.73 8.99 12.69
C ALA A 26 -8.01 7.54 12.23
N ARG A 27 -8.55 7.37 11.03
CA ARG A 27 -8.66 6.08 10.35
C ARG A 27 -7.66 6.06 9.20
N ALA A 28 -6.99 4.94 9.01
CA ALA A 28 -6.21 4.72 7.81
C ALA A 28 -7.14 4.82 6.59
N ALA A 29 -6.65 5.44 5.51
CA ALA A 29 -7.32 5.37 4.22
C ALA A 29 -7.42 3.91 3.77
N ALA A 30 -8.52 3.55 3.12
CA ALA A 30 -8.59 2.26 2.45
C ALA A 30 -7.54 2.22 1.32
N PRO A 31 -6.81 1.11 1.14
CA PRO A 31 -5.87 0.99 0.03
C PRO A 31 -6.63 1.12 -1.28
N GLN A 32 -6.15 2.00 -2.17
CA GLN A 32 -6.71 2.14 -3.49
C GLN A 32 -6.00 1.15 -4.43
N PRO A 33 -6.73 0.27 -5.13
CA PRO A 33 -6.14 -0.64 -6.10
C PRO A 33 -5.40 0.14 -7.20
N GLY A 34 -4.26 -0.38 -7.63
CA GLY A 34 -3.56 0.13 -8.80
C GLY A 34 -4.36 -0.09 -10.10
N PRO A 35 -3.86 0.43 -11.24
CA PRO A 35 -4.45 0.15 -12.54
C PRO A 35 -4.51 -1.37 -12.80
N PRO A 36 -5.49 -1.84 -13.60
CA PRO A 36 -5.61 -3.25 -13.94
C PRO A 36 -4.40 -3.74 -14.74
N LEU A 37 -3.95 -4.96 -14.47
CA LEU A 37 -2.89 -5.64 -15.22
C LEU A 37 -3.50 -6.55 -16.29
N THR A 38 -3.00 -6.45 -17.53
CA THR A 38 -3.39 -7.34 -18.63
C THR A 38 -2.55 -8.62 -18.59
N ILE A 39 -3.04 -9.63 -17.88
CA ILE A 39 -2.33 -10.92 -17.77
C ILE A 39 -2.78 -11.84 -18.90
N ARG A 40 -1.82 -12.42 -19.63
CA ARG A 40 -2.08 -13.34 -20.75
C ARG A 40 -1.35 -14.66 -20.56
N ARG A 41 -1.84 -15.70 -21.24
CA ARG A 41 -1.16 -16.99 -21.27
C ARG A 41 0.21 -16.85 -21.95
N ALA A 42 1.24 -17.48 -21.38
CA ALA A 42 2.55 -17.57 -22.01
C ALA A 42 2.40 -18.23 -23.40
N PRO A 43 2.92 -17.61 -24.47
CA PRO A 43 2.83 -18.14 -25.83
C PRO A 43 3.80 -19.31 -26.08
N GLY A 44 4.75 -19.54 -25.16
CA GLY A 44 5.75 -20.59 -25.23
C GLY A 44 6.26 -21.00 -23.85
N PRO A 45 7.22 -21.94 -23.79
CA PRO A 45 7.85 -22.34 -22.54
C PRO A 45 8.67 -21.20 -21.94
N ILE A 46 8.82 -21.26 -20.61
CA ILE A 46 9.67 -20.39 -19.79
C ILE A 46 10.54 -21.30 -18.92
N SER A 47 11.84 -21.08 -18.95
CA SER A 47 12.85 -21.63 -18.04
C SER A 47 13.04 -20.66 -16.87
N ILE A 48 13.26 -21.19 -15.66
CA ILE A 48 13.49 -20.37 -14.47
C ILE A 48 14.99 -20.31 -14.20
N ASP A 49 15.70 -19.58 -15.06
CA ASP A 49 17.16 -19.43 -15.03
C ASP A 49 17.63 -17.95 -15.05
N GLY A 50 16.68 -17.01 -15.16
CA GLY A 50 16.97 -15.57 -15.20
C GLY A 50 17.20 -15.02 -16.62
N ASP A 51 17.09 -15.84 -17.66
CA ASP A 51 17.04 -15.37 -19.05
C ASP A 51 15.60 -15.01 -19.44
N LEU A 52 15.43 -13.81 -20.00
CA LEU A 52 14.13 -13.32 -20.51
C LEU A 52 13.97 -13.51 -22.01
N SER A 53 14.93 -14.16 -22.69
CA SER A 53 14.90 -14.40 -24.13
C SER A 53 13.89 -15.46 -24.57
N ASP A 54 13.36 -16.25 -23.62
CA ASP A 54 12.42 -17.32 -23.87
C ASP A 54 11.19 -16.87 -24.67
N ALA A 55 10.71 -17.78 -25.53
CA ALA A 55 9.50 -17.57 -26.32
C ALA A 55 8.29 -17.24 -25.45
N GLY A 56 8.22 -17.77 -24.22
CA GLY A 56 7.14 -17.48 -23.27
C GLY A 56 7.06 -16.04 -22.76
N TRP A 57 8.11 -15.23 -22.93
CA TRP A 57 8.09 -13.80 -22.57
C TRP A 57 7.77 -12.88 -23.76
N GLN A 58 7.88 -13.38 -24.99
CA GLN A 58 7.70 -12.57 -26.19
C GLN A 58 6.26 -12.07 -26.33
N GLY A 59 6.08 -10.76 -26.39
CA GLY A 59 4.77 -10.12 -26.53
C GLY A 59 3.94 -10.05 -25.24
N ILE A 60 4.53 -10.39 -24.08
CA ILE A 60 3.94 -10.10 -22.77
C ILE A 60 4.17 -8.62 -22.45
N GLU A 61 3.13 -7.94 -21.99
CA GLU A 61 3.22 -6.53 -21.59
C GLU A 61 4.04 -6.42 -20.30
N SER A 62 5.05 -5.55 -20.30
CA SER A 62 5.85 -5.25 -19.12
C SER A 62 5.13 -4.26 -18.21
N ASP A 63 5.10 -4.54 -16.92
CA ASP A 63 4.78 -3.53 -15.90
C ASP A 63 6.05 -2.78 -15.49
N THR A 64 5.92 -1.46 -15.43
CA THR A 64 6.98 -0.51 -15.03
C THR A 64 6.54 0.38 -13.89
N THR A 65 5.33 0.15 -13.36
CA THR A 65 4.76 0.94 -12.28
C THR A 65 5.13 0.30 -10.96
N TRP A 66 5.93 1.00 -10.16
CA TRP A 66 6.40 0.53 -8.86
C TRP A 66 5.91 1.46 -7.76
N TYR A 67 5.40 0.89 -6.67
CA TYR A 67 4.88 1.64 -5.52
C TYR A 67 5.74 1.36 -4.29
N GLU A 68 6.19 2.42 -3.62
CA GLU A 68 6.89 2.31 -2.34
C GLU A 68 5.88 2.11 -1.21
N THR A 69 6.12 1.14 -0.32
CA THR A 69 5.26 0.90 0.86
C THR A 69 5.73 1.62 2.13
N ASN A 70 6.93 2.23 2.13
CA ASN A 70 7.43 3.21 3.12
C ASN A 70 8.54 4.10 2.50
N VAL A 71 8.53 5.40 2.87
CA VAL A 71 9.35 6.60 2.48
C VAL A 71 10.55 6.35 1.53
N GLY A 72 10.65 7.09 0.42
CA GLY A 72 10.60 8.57 0.36
C GLY A 72 10.00 9.24 -0.88
N ASP A 73 8.67 9.33 -0.85
CA ASP A 73 7.81 10.26 -1.61
C ASP A 73 7.29 9.74 -2.97
N ASN A 74 7.00 8.43 -3.06
CA ASN A 74 6.47 7.82 -4.30
C ASN A 74 7.31 8.18 -5.53
N VAL A 75 8.61 8.38 -5.33
CA VAL A 75 9.52 8.72 -6.41
C VAL A 75 9.75 7.48 -7.27
N PRO A 76 9.90 7.63 -8.60
CA PRO A 76 10.29 6.51 -9.43
C PRO A 76 11.58 5.85 -8.90
N PRO A 77 11.67 4.51 -8.95
CA PRO A 77 12.88 3.81 -8.51
C PRO A 77 14.13 4.37 -9.20
N GLN A 78 15.23 4.55 -8.45
CA GLN A 78 16.49 5.05 -9.00
C GLN A 78 17.13 4.09 -10.02
N VAL A 79 16.76 2.81 -9.94
CA VAL A 79 17.17 1.78 -10.89
C VAL A 79 15.95 1.40 -11.72
N LYS A 80 16.11 1.32 -13.04
CA LYS A 80 15.05 0.86 -13.93
C LYS A 80 14.66 -0.59 -13.57
N ASN A 81 13.37 -0.82 -13.37
CA ASN A 81 12.81 -2.13 -13.12
C ASN A 81 11.67 -2.40 -14.11
N GLU A 82 11.65 -3.59 -14.68
CA GLU A 82 10.62 -4.08 -15.60
C GLU A 82 10.17 -5.46 -15.11
N GLY A 83 8.85 -5.64 -14.94
CA GLY A 83 8.25 -6.90 -14.53
C GLY A 83 7.39 -7.48 -15.65
N TYR A 84 7.48 -8.79 -15.87
CA TYR A 84 6.59 -9.51 -16.78
C TYR A 84 5.72 -10.48 -15.98
N LEU A 85 4.43 -10.54 -16.31
CA LEU A 85 3.49 -11.45 -15.66
C LEU A 85 2.68 -12.22 -16.72
N ALA A 86 2.83 -13.54 -16.70
CA ALA A 86 2.12 -14.46 -17.57
C ALA A 86 1.69 -15.69 -16.78
N TYR A 87 0.74 -16.46 -17.32
CA TYR A 87 0.34 -17.75 -16.75
C TYR A 87 0.47 -18.87 -17.78
N ASP A 88 0.62 -20.10 -17.31
CA ASP A 88 0.42 -21.28 -18.12
C ASP A 88 -0.47 -22.29 -17.36
N ASP A 89 -0.68 -23.46 -17.95
CA ASP A 89 -1.51 -24.49 -17.33
C ASP A 89 -0.73 -25.32 -16.28
N ARG A 90 0.57 -25.05 -16.08
CA ARG A 90 1.44 -25.76 -15.13
C ARG A 90 1.33 -25.18 -13.72
N THR A 91 0.10 -25.02 -13.25
CA THR A 91 -0.23 -24.92 -11.82
C THR A 91 -1.68 -25.36 -11.62
N ARG A 92 -1.89 -26.67 -11.52
CA ARG A 92 -3.01 -27.27 -10.79
C ARG A 92 -2.44 -28.38 -9.90
N ASN A 93 -2.42 -28.13 -8.60
CA ASN A 93 -2.53 -29.16 -7.57
C ASN A 93 -3.73 -28.80 -6.72
#